data_AF-A0A9K3KSV7-F1
#
_entry.id   AF-A0A9K3KSV7-F1
#
_cell.length_a   1.000
_cell.length_b   1.000
_cell.length_c   1.000
_cell.angle_alpha   90.00
_cell.angle_beta   90.00
_cell.angle_gamma   90.00
#
_symmetry.space_group_name_H-M   'P 1'
#
loop_
_entity.id
_entity.type
_entity.pdbx_description
1 polymer ?
#
loop_
_entity_poly.entity_id
_entity_poly.type
_entity_poly.pdbx_seq_one_letter_code
_entity_poly.pdbx_strand_id
1 'polypeptide(L)'
;MSQSNRYGLDFLRTEHILGDDGTNNNNHHPSSAVDSSLTVGLEESTSSWTDPGVLAAAAAHKPDLEKQFDVMHFLKAHRSSGWMPPSVIYQRTGIDLETDIAVAEMLQRNPKIAVEHVPDPENPSLRIATYAYQAKYNHVKDRKTLLAQINRSKNGIGVKDLQDAYDGVEDDLDALICAGDVLALSNNEDKDKILFPRGEPFFVELDGIITLPSPKREPVKAEETDEQETNQGEKKSEETTVKGGDNSGGNVTPPAMNGDSKVSPASPTNGNKKLGTKQEDEPAVKMEDVNRKDGSENKEEEEEKKTEQTSQTSSTNDSQLKPQKDLPIYLVETDSDPLSQIWRGEAIQIGGTWFRVSSAVKEGSLKDQPARAQAPLSVVMREPLSKRNELDGYIRPFTEKTIPADASLPPSAITNLQKAKEARERLLKVAHGRAGGGGVASQLLGSNAHASNPVALAASFGTGNAATRRRPLKGGATGGSSAADAHRQQQEAAKKAKEAALDPYLSLYTHARRHGCTKDVRELYIKTRSKIPNNDAQLKAMLVEHKLLDPGEEMRRPRLQKRANVDNDGKPKKRRYYERKNQRMTNTHLEGTEIGAILHRAAEKQREGKQVGDGGM
;
A
#
# COMPACT_ATOMS: atom_id res chain seq x y z
N MET A 1 49.75 -5.64 -24.24
CA MET A 1 49.41 -4.59 -23.25
C MET A 1 47.90 -4.63 -23.05
N SER A 2 47.46 -5.34 -22.01
CA SER A 2 46.05 -5.54 -21.66
C SER A 2 45.74 -4.63 -20.48
N GLN A 3 44.89 -3.62 -20.67
CA GLN A 3 44.46 -2.74 -19.59
C GLN A 3 43.38 -3.46 -18.78
N SER A 4 43.77 -3.90 -17.59
CA SER A 4 42.88 -4.36 -16.53
C SER A 4 42.02 -3.19 -16.04
N ASN A 5 40.70 -3.29 -16.18
CA ASN A 5 39.75 -2.39 -15.53
C ASN A 5 39.86 -2.56 -14.00
N ARG A 6 40.29 -1.49 -13.33
CA ARG A 6 40.65 -1.46 -11.90
C ARG A 6 39.48 -1.12 -10.97
N TYR A 7 38.24 -1.24 -11.45
CA TYR A 7 37.03 -0.98 -10.68
C TYR A 7 36.23 -2.27 -10.59
N GLY A 8 36.37 -2.97 -9.45
CA GLY A 8 35.68 -4.23 -9.15
C GLY A 8 34.17 -4.08 -9.09
N LEU A 9 33.53 -4.07 -10.26
CA LEU A 9 32.08 -4.05 -10.47
C LEU A 9 31.62 -5.24 -11.34
N ASP A 10 32.29 -6.39 -11.20
CA ASP A 10 31.97 -7.64 -11.91
C ASP A 10 30.84 -8.47 -11.25
N PHE A 11 30.04 -7.85 -10.37
CA PHE A 11 28.88 -8.50 -9.74
C PHE A 11 27.62 -8.54 -10.65
N LEU A 12 27.61 -7.80 -11.78
CA LEU A 12 26.41 -7.59 -12.61
C LEU A 12 26.08 -8.69 -13.64
N ARG A 13 26.40 -9.97 -13.39
CA ARG A 13 26.11 -11.03 -14.38
C ARG A 13 25.51 -12.34 -13.86
N THR A 14 25.09 -12.43 -12.61
CA THR A 14 24.58 -13.72 -12.11
C THR A 14 23.19 -13.54 -11.46
N GLU A 15 22.21 -14.18 -12.11
CA GLU A 15 20.94 -14.67 -11.55
C GLU A 15 19.74 -13.69 -11.48
N HIS A 16 19.15 -13.37 -12.64
CA HIS A 16 17.69 -13.25 -12.75
C HIS A 16 17.12 -14.57 -13.28
N ILE A 17 17.08 -15.60 -12.42
CA ILE A 17 16.22 -16.77 -12.63
C ILE A 17 14.93 -16.48 -11.86
N LEU A 18 13.95 -15.86 -12.53
CA LEU A 18 12.59 -15.88 -12.02
C LEU A 18 12.06 -17.30 -12.21
N GLY A 19 11.69 -17.94 -11.11
CA GLY A 19 11.13 -19.29 -11.08
C GLY A 19 9.97 -19.44 -12.05
N ASP A 20 10.07 -20.48 -12.87
CA ASP A 20 9.05 -20.96 -13.79
C ASP A 20 8.01 -21.75 -12.98
N ASP A 21 7.14 -21.05 -12.26
CA ASP A 21 5.94 -21.67 -11.69
C ASP A 21 4.83 -21.57 -12.73
N GLY A 22 4.87 -22.53 -13.66
CA GLY A 22 3.82 -22.79 -14.63
C GLY A 22 2.56 -23.30 -13.96
N THR A 23 1.57 -22.43 -13.78
CA THR A 23 0.16 -22.80 -13.81
C THR A 23 -0.61 -21.75 -14.59
N ASN A 24 -0.71 -22.00 -15.90
CA ASN A 24 -1.62 -21.31 -16.79
C ASN A 24 -3.03 -21.83 -16.51
N ASN A 25 -3.83 -21.09 -15.74
CA ASN A 25 -5.23 -21.42 -15.52
C ASN A 25 -6.08 -20.14 -15.50
N ASN A 26 -6.18 -19.50 -16.67
CA ASN A 26 -7.17 -18.46 -16.92
C ASN A 26 -8.48 -19.12 -17.37
N ASN A 27 -9.36 -19.40 -16.41
CA ASN A 27 -10.79 -19.44 -16.66
C ASN A 27 -11.52 -19.31 -15.31
N HIS A 28 -11.95 -18.08 -14.96
CA HIS A 28 -13.16 -17.79 -14.16
C HIS A 28 -13.30 -16.28 -13.96
N HIS A 29 -14.19 -15.66 -14.73
CA HIS A 29 -14.77 -14.35 -14.41
C HIS A 29 -15.90 -14.54 -13.39
N PRO A 30 -15.91 -13.80 -12.26
CA PRO A 30 -17.15 -13.49 -11.56
C PRO A 30 -17.71 -12.16 -12.08
N SER A 31 -18.95 -12.21 -12.54
CA SER A 31 -19.78 -11.05 -12.87
C SER A 31 -20.00 -10.17 -11.63
N SER A 32 -19.56 -8.92 -11.66
CA SER A 32 -19.99 -7.88 -10.72
C SER A 32 -20.50 -6.66 -11.48
N ALA A 33 -21.77 -6.35 -11.26
CA ALA A 33 -22.44 -5.15 -11.71
C ALA A 33 -21.83 -3.90 -11.06
N VAL A 34 -21.61 -2.85 -11.85
CA VAL A 34 -21.30 -1.50 -11.36
C VAL A 34 -22.14 -0.47 -12.10
N ASP A 35 -22.75 0.38 -11.28
CA ASP A 35 -23.59 1.52 -11.58
C ASP A 35 -22.72 2.72 -11.99
N SER A 36 -23.17 3.46 -13.01
CA SER A 36 -22.41 4.47 -13.75
C SER A 36 -22.86 5.88 -13.42
N SER A 37 -21.93 6.80 -13.12
CA SER A 37 -22.22 8.24 -13.11
C SER A 37 -21.34 9.02 -14.09
N LEU A 38 -22.03 9.64 -15.05
CA LEU A 38 -21.69 10.83 -15.85
C LEU A 38 -20.35 10.83 -16.60
N THR A 39 -20.31 10.02 -17.66
CA THR A 39 -19.61 10.36 -18.91
C THR A 39 -20.65 10.47 -20.03
N VAL A 40 -20.49 11.46 -20.90
CA VAL A 40 -21.42 11.77 -21.99
C VAL A 40 -21.50 10.57 -22.94
N GLY A 41 -22.72 10.02 -23.05
CA GLY A 41 -22.98 8.66 -23.50
C GLY A 41 -22.65 8.37 -24.97
N LEU A 42 -21.86 7.31 -25.16
CA LEU A 42 -21.94 6.42 -26.30
C LEU A 42 -22.03 5.00 -25.70
N GLU A 43 -23.19 4.38 -25.82
CA GLU A 43 -23.50 3.10 -25.17
C GLU A 43 -22.65 1.96 -25.73
N GLU A 44 -21.89 1.29 -24.85
CA GLU A 44 -21.30 -0.03 -25.12
C GLU A 44 -22.45 -1.03 -25.28
N SER A 45 -22.82 -1.23 -26.53
CA SER A 45 -23.92 -2.09 -26.96
C SER A 45 -23.51 -3.54 -26.78
N THR A 46 -24.24 -4.23 -25.90
CA THR A 46 -24.31 -5.69 -25.90
C THR A 46 -24.58 -6.18 -27.32
N SER A 47 -23.80 -7.17 -27.76
CA SER A 47 -23.69 -7.60 -29.16
C SER A 47 -24.98 -8.21 -29.72
N SER A 48 -25.98 -7.39 -30.00
CA SER A 48 -26.96 -7.71 -31.03
C SER A 48 -26.20 -7.69 -32.36
N TRP A 49 -26.28 -8.78 -33.11
CA TRP A 49 -25.72 -8.85 -34.46
C TRP A 49 -26.50 -7.87 -35.33
N THR A 50 -26.03 -6.64 -35.41
CA THR A 50 -26.53 -5.64 -36.34
C THR A 50 -26.23 -6.14 -37.75
N ASP A 51 -27.26 -6.13 -38.60
CA ASP A 51 -27.15 -6.56 -39.99
C ASP A 51 -26.05 -5.75 -40.69
N PRO A 52 -25.02 -6.39 -41.29
CA PRO A 52 -23.95 -5.71 -42.01
C PRO A 52 -24.46 -4.75 -43.08
N GLY A 53 -25.62 -5.02 -43.68
CA GLY A 53 -26.22 -4.15 -44.70
C GLY A 53 -26.65 -2.80 -44.15
N VAL A 54 -27.14 -2.74 -42.91
CA VAL A 54 -27.56 -1.48 -42.27
C VAL A 54 -26.34 -0.63 -41.90
N LEU A 55 -25.27 -1.27 -41.42
CA LEU A 55 -24.00 -0.61 -41.13
C LEU A 55 -23.34 -0.08 -42.41
N ALA A 56 -23.37 -0.85 -43.50
CA ALA A 56 -22.82 -0.43 -44.79
C ALA A 56 -23.56 0.80 -45.36
N ALA A 57 -24.89 0.84 -45.27
CA ALA A 57 -25.68 2.00 -45.69
C ALA A 57 -25.35 3.26 -44.87
N ALA A 58 -25.12 3.11 -43.56
CA ALA A 58 -24.70 4.21 -42.71
C ALA A 58 -23.27 4.68 -43.00
N ALA A 59 -22.35 3.74 -43.31
CA ALA A 59 -20.96 4.03 -43.63
C ALA A 59 -20.79 4.68 -45.01
N ALA A 60 -21.68 4.39 -45.98
CA ALA A 60 -21.59 4.90 -47.34
C ALA A 60 -21.61 6.43 -47.44
N HIS A 61 -22.27 7.11 -46.50
CA HIS A 61 -22.38 8.57 -46.47
C HIS A 61 -21.27 9.28 -45.69
N LYS A 62 -20.42 8.52 -44.98
CA LYS A 62 -19.33 9.09 -44.18
C LYS A 62 -18.16 9.51 -45.07
N PRO A 63 -17.49 10.63 -44.76
CA PRO A 63 -16.26 11.01 -45.45
C PRO A 63 -15.15 9.98 -45.16
N ASP A 64 -14.21 9.83 -46.11
CA ASP A 64 -13.13 8.85 -46.03
C ASP A 64 -12.29 8.95 -44.74
N LEU A 65 -12.13 10.17 -44.21
CA LEU A 65 -11.40 10.39 -42.95
C LEU A 65 -12.12 9.78 -41.74
N GLU A 66 -13.46 9.83 -41.72
CA GLU A 66 -14.28 9.24 -40.67
C GLU A 66 -14.32 7.72 -40.83
N LYS A 67 -14.44 7.22 -42.07
CA LYS A 67 -14.29 5.79 -42.37
C LYS A 67 -12.93 5.25 -41.87
N GLN A 68 -11.83 5.97 -42.15
CA GLN A 68 -10.50 5.61 -41.66
C GLN A 68 -10.46 5.57 -40.12
N PHE A 69 -11.04 6.58 -39.46
CA PHE A 69 -11.09 6.64 -38.01
C PHE A 69 -11.90 5.48 -37.40
N ASP A 70 -13.04 5.14 -37.97
CA ASP A 70 -13.90 4.03 -37.52
C ASP A 70 -13.18 2.68 -37.65
N VAL A 71 -12.50 2.44 -38.78
CA VAL A 71 -11.68 1.23 -38.97
C VAL A 71 -10.52 1.20 -37.98
N MET A 72 -9.84 2.32 -37.76
CA MET A 72 -8.77 2.40 -36.75
C MET A 72 -9.29 2.15 -35.33
N HIS A 73 -10.44 2.70 -34.99
CA HIS A 73 -11.07 2.51 -33.68
C HIS A 73 -11.45 1.05 -33.47
N PHE A 74 -12.03 0.42 -34.50
CA PHE A 74 -12.33 -1.01 -34.50
C PHE A 74 -11.07 -1.88 -34.30
N LEU A 75 -10.02 -1.64 -35.08
CA LEU A 75 -8.75 -2.37 -34.97
C LEU A 75 -8.09 -2.15 -33.60
N LYS A 76 -8.18 -0.94 -33.04
CA LYS A 76 -7.66 -0.64 -31.70
C LYS A 76 -8.41 -1.39 -30.61
N ALA A 77 -9.74 -1.49 -30.71
CA ALA A 77 -10.56 -2.27 -29.78
C ALA A 77 -10.30 -3.79 -29.87
N HIS A 78 -9.84 -4.28 -31.03
CA HIS A 78 -9.56 -5.70 -31.28
C HIS A 78 -8.07 -6.00 -31.40
N ARG A 79 -7.20 -5.19 -30.80
CA ARG A 79 -5.74 -5.35 -30.85
C ARG A 79 -5.23 -6.72 -30.36
N SER A 80 -5.96 -7.37 -29.45
CA SER A 80 -5.66 -8.72 -28.97
C SER A 80 -5.99 -9.83 -29.98
N SER A 81 -6.87 -9.56 -30.95
CA SER A 81 -7.28 -10.53 -31.99
C SER A 81 -6.25 -10.68 -33.12
N GLY A 82 -5.25 -9.79 -33.18
CA GLY A 82 -4.17 -9.86 -34.17
C GLY A 82 -4.54 -9.26 -35.53
N TRP A 83 -4.17 -9.97 -36.60
CA TRP A 83 -4.38 -9.53 -37.98
C TRP A 83 -5.81 -9.82 -38.44
N MET A 84 -6.48 -8.81 -38.98
CA MET A 84 -7.89 -8.89 -39.38
C MET A 84 -8.01 -8.77 -40.90
N PRO A 85 -8.75 -9.67 -41.57
CA PRO A 85 -9.02 -9.57 -43.00
C PRO A 85 -10.09 -8.50 -43.29
N PRO A 86 -10.17 -7.98 -44.53
CA PRO A 86 -11.12 -6.93 -44.92
C PRO A 86 -12.58 -7.35 -44.68
N SER A 87 -12.89 -8.64 -44.87
CA SER A 87 -14.22 -9.21 -44.65
C SER A 87 -14.71 -9.04 -43.21
N VAL A 88 -13.85 -9.23 -42.23
CA VAL A 88 -14.21 -9.09 -40.80
C VAL A 88 -14.37 -7.61 -40.43
N ILE A 89 -13.54 -6.74 -41.01
CA ILE A 89 -13.67 -5.29 -40.84
C ILE A 89 -15.03 -4.85 -41.39
N TYR A 90 -15.37 -5.24 -42.62
CA TYR A 90 -16.65 -4.94 -43.25
C TYR A 90 -17.85 -5.41 -42.42
N GLN A 91 -17.82 -6.64 -41.91
CA GLN A 91 -18.91 -7.18 -41.08
C GLN A 91 -19.18 -6.34 -39.82
N ARG A 92 -18.17 -5.68 -39.26
CA ARG A 92 -18.28 -4.94 -38.00
C ARG A 92 -18.44 -3.43 -38.18
N THR A 93 -17.86 -2.86 -39.23
CA THR A 93 -17.90 -1.41 -39.47
C THR A 93 -18.81 -1.02 -40.63
N GLY A 94 -19.20 -1.96 -41.49
CA GLY A 94 -19.90 -1.70 -42.75
C GLY A 94 -19.01 -1.08 -43.83
N ILE A 95 -17.71 -0.89 -43.58
CA ILE A 95 -16.78 -0.25 -44.51
C ILE A 95 -16.05 -1.33 -45.31
N ASP A 96 -16.26 -1.34 -46.61
CA ASP A 96 -15.64 -2.30 -47.52
C ASP A 96 -14.32 -1.72 -48.06
N LEU A 97 -13.21 -2.27 -47.59
CA LEU A 97 -11.87 -1.82 -47.99
C LEU A 97 -11.49 -2.26 -49.42
N GLU A 98 -12.23 -3.18 -50.03
CA GLU A 98 -12.02 -3.57 -51.44
C GLU A 98 -12.64 -2.54 -52.37
N THR A 99 -13.82 -2.02 -52.01
CA THR A 99 -14.51 -0.97 -52.78
C THR A 99 -13.94 0.42 -52.47
N ASP A 100 -13.67 0.74 -51.20
CA ASP A 100 -13.17 2.03 -50.74
C ASP A 100 -11.61 2.10 -50.79
N ILE A 101 -11.04 2.04 -52.01
CA ILE A 101 -9.59 2.00 -52.24
C ILE A 101 -8.85 3.18 -51.60
N ALA A 102 -9.46 4.38 -51.59
CA ALA A 102 -8.87 5.57 -50.98
C ALA A 102 -8.63 5.39 -49.46
N VAL A 103 -9.59 4.79 -48.76
CA VAL A 103 -9.47 4.50 -47.33
C VAL A 103 -8.40 3.44 -47.10
N ALA A 104 -8.35 2.39 -47.94
CA ALA A 104 -7.31 1.36 -47.85
C ALA A 104 -5.89 1.95 -48.03
N GLU A 105 -5.69 2.86 -48.99
CA GLU A 105 -4.42 3.58 -49.16
C GLU A 105 -4.10 4.46 -47.93
N MET A 106 -5.09 5.15 -47.37
CA MET A 106 -4.93 5.96 -46.17
C MET A 106 -4.51 5.11 -44.96
N LEU A 107 -5.07 3.92 -44.82
CA LEU A 107 -4.69 2.96 -43.76
C LEU A 107 -3.25 2.47 -43.96
N GLN A 108 -2.84 2.15 -45.20
CA GLN A 108 -1.46 1.73 -45.52
C GLN A 108 -0.42 2.83 -45.24
N ARG A 109 -0.77 4.11 -45.42
CA ARG A 109 0.12 5.24 -45.10
C ARG A 109 0.22 5.54 -43.61
N ASN A 110 -0.65 4.95 -42.78
CA ASN A 110 -0.70 5.26 -41.36
C ASN A 110 0.27 4.37 -40.56
N PRO A 111 1.25 4.94 -39.82
CA PRO A 111 2.22 4.16 -39.06
C PRO A 111 1.63 3.39 -37.88
N LYS A 112 0.37 3.66 -37.49
CA LYS A 112 -0.34 2.91 -36.45
C LYS A 112 -1.03 1.65 -36.97
N ILE A 113 -0.91 1.35 -38.26
CA ILE A 113 -1.55 0.19 -38.88
C ILE A 113 -0.48 -0.61 -39.60
N ALA A 114 -0.34 -1.87 -39.21
CA ALA A 114 0.47 -2.81 -39.94
C ALA A 114 -0.40 -3.47 -41.01
N VAL A 115 0.11 -3.57 -42.24
CA VAL A 115 -0.57 -4.23 -43.36
C VAL A 115 0.31 -5.35 -43.89
N GLU A 116 -0.21 -6.58 -43.90
CA GLU A 116 0.48 -7.78 -44.36
C GLU A 116 -0.36 -8.47 -45.43
N HIS A 117 0.29 -8.84 -46.54
CA HIS A 117 -0.37 -9.52 -47.65
C HIS A 117 -0.17 -11.03 -47.51
N VAL A 118 -1.17 -11.71 -46.96
CA VAL A 118 -1.15 -13.15 -46.71
C VAL A 118 -1.79 -13.86 -47.91
N PRO A 119 -1.19 -14.95 -48.44
CA PRO A 119 -1.84 -15.74 -49.49
C PRO A 119 -3.14 -16.34 -48.96
N ASP A 120 -4.19 -16.30 -49.77
CA ASP A 120 -5.49 -16.84 -49.41
C ASP A 120 -5.38 -18.37 -49.18
N PRO A 121 -5.87 -18.90 -48.03
CA PRO A 121 -5.87 -20.34 -47.79
C PRO A 121 -6.65 -21.14 -48.84
N GLU A 122 -7.68 -20.55 -49.48
CA GLU A 122 -8.46 -21.23 -50.52
C GLU A 122 -7.79 -21.12 -51.90
N ASN A 123 -7.02 -20.06 -52.14
CA ASN A 123 -6.34 -19.84 -53.41
C ASN A 123 -4.97 -19.17 -53.22
N PRO A 124 -3.86 -19.95 -53.16
CA PRO A 124 -2.52 -19.43 -52.93
C PRO A 124 -2.02 -18.40 -53.96
N SER A 125 -2.69 -18.29 -55.11
CA SER A 125 -2.38 -17.29 -56.14
C SER A 125 -2.93 -15.90 -55.82
N LEU A 126 -3.94 -15.80 -54.96
CA LEU A 126 -4.52 -14.55 -54.49
C LEU A 126 -3.89 -14.17 -53.15
N ARG A 127 -3.60 -12.89 -52.97
CA ARG A 127 -3.08 -12.32 -51.71
C ARG A 127 -4.12 -11.40 -51.12
N ILE A 128 -4.49 -11.65 -49.87
CA ILE A 128 -5.44 -10.82 -49.13
C ILE A 128 -4.64 -9.87 -48.23
N ALA A 129 -4.95 -8.58 -48.30
CA ALA A 129 -4.38 -7.59 -47.39
C ALA A 129 -5.04 -7.72 -46.01
N THR A 130 -4.27 -8.09 -45.00
CA THR A 130 -4.70 -8.15 -43.61
C THR A 130 -4.18 -6.93 -42.85
N TYR A 131 -4.99 -6.42 -41.92
CA TYR A 131 -4.74 -5.19 -41.20
C TYR A 131 -4.68 -5.45 -39.70
N ALA A 132 -3.68 -4.90 -39.02
CA ALA A 132 -3.56 -4.98 -37.57
C ALA A 132 -3.23 -3.61 -36.97
N TYR A 133 -3.77 -3.33 -35.78
CA TYR A 133 -3.37 -2.15 -35.03
C TYR A 133 -1.93 -2.31 -34.50
N GLN A 134 -1.09 -1.32 -34.75
CA GLN A 134 0.28 -1.28 -34.27
C GLN A 134 0.42 -0.19 -33.20
N ALA A 135 0.44 -0.62 -31.94
CA ALA A 135 0.75 0.25 -30.81
C ALA A 135 2.18 0.79 -30.93
N LYS A 136 2.45 1.92 -30.26
CA LYS A 136 3.79 2.55 -30.25
C LYS A 136 4.88 1.58 -29.77
N TYR A 137 4.53 0.67 -28.85
CA TYR A 137 5.39 -0.38 -28.33
C TYR A 137 4.81 -1.78 -28.60
N ASN A 138 4.86 -2.22 -29.86
CA ASN A 138 4.28 -3.50 -30.31
C ASN A 138 4.79 -4.77 -29.56
N HIS A 139 6.00 -4.74 -29.00
CA HIS A 139 6.54 -5.86 -28.23
C HIS A 139 6.02 -5.97 -26.79
N VAL A 140 5.15 -5.05 -26.37
CA VAL A 140 4.52 -5.05 -25.05
C VAL A 140 3.15 -5.72 -25.13
N LYS A 141 3.08 -6.99 -24.72
CA LYS A 141 1.85 -7.81 -24.77
C LYS A 141 1.33 -8.21 -23.40
N ASP A 142 2.23 -8.32 -22.42
CA ASP A 142 1.95 -8.74 -21.06
C ASP A 142 2.60 -7.79 -20.04
N ARG A 143 2.12 -7.82 -18.79
CA ARG A 143 2.71 -7.07 -17.66
C ARG A 143 4.23 -7.21 -17.53
N LYS A 144 4.77 -8.42 -17.79
CA LYS A 144 6.22 -8.67 -17.74
C LYS A 144 6.97 -7.89 -18.82
N THR A 145 6.46 -7.92 -20.05
CA THR A 145 7.04 -7.18 -21.18
C THR A 145 6.87 -5.67 -21.04
N LEU A 146 5.78 -5.23 -20.41
CA LEU A 146 5.53 -3.83 -20.05
C LEU A 146 6.58 -3.31 -19.08
N LEU A 147 6.82 -4.03 -17.99
CA LEU A 147 7.86 -3.69 -17.02
C LEU A 147 9.25 -3.69 -17.67
N ALA A 148 9.56 -4.70 -18.49
CA ALA A 148 10.81 -4.74 -19.22
C ALA A 148 10.99 -3.54 -20.16
N GLN A 149 9.91 -3.07 -20.80
CA GLN A 149 9.96 -1.91 -21.68
C GLN A 149 10.18 -0.61 -20.89
N ILE A 150 9.49 -0.42 -19.76
CA ILE A 150 9.71 0.72 -18.87
C ILE A 150 11.17 0.73 -18.37
N ASN A 151 11.71 -0.44 -18.04
CA ASN A 151 13.10 -0.60 -17.59
C ASN A 151 14.16 -0.26 -18.65
N ARG A 152 13.84 -0.43 -19.94
CA ARG A 152 14.73 -0.03 -21.06
C ARG A 152 14.73 1.49 -21.28
N SER A 153 13.63 2.16 -20.99
CA SER A 153 13.45 3.60 -21.27
C SER A 153 13.87 4.49 -20.10
N LYS A 154 15.17 4.79 -20.02
CA LYS A 154 15.76 5.64 -18.96
C LYS A 154 15.16 7.05 -18.86
N ASN A 155 14.64 7.57 -19.97
CA ASN A 155 14.04 8.91 -20.04
C ASN A 155 12.56 8.94 -19.59
N GLY A 156 12.01 7.78 -19.22
CA GLY A 156 10.60 7.60 -18.89
C GLY A 156 9.70 7.42 -20.12
N ILE A 157 8.48 6.93 -19.87
CA ILE A 157 7.44 6.70 -20.88
C ILE A 157 6.13 7.29 -20.37
N GLY A 158 5.41 8.05 -21.20
CA GLY A 158 4.08 8.55 -20.86
C GLY A 158 3.06 7.42 -20.80
N VAL A 159 2.12 7.46 -19.85
CA VAL A 159 1.06 6.43 -19.72
C VAL A 159 0.21 6.36 -20.98
N LYS A 160 -0.09 7.50 -21.62
CA LYS A 160 -0.84 7.54 -22.89
C LYS A 160 -0.21 6.73 -24.03
N ASP A 161 1.12 6.63 -24.04
CA ASP A 161 1.85 5.85 -25.04
C ASP A 161 1.80 4.33 -24.77
N LEU A 162 1.37 3.91 -23.58
CA LEU A 162 1.29 2.51 -23.16
C LEU A 162 -0.16 2.02 -23.05
N GLN A 163 -1.13 2.91 -22.89
CA GLN A 163 -2.56 2.59 -22.83
C GLN A 163 -3.06 1.83 -24.06
N ASP A 164 -2.42 2.03 -25.22
CA ASP A 164 -2.79 1.36 -26.46
C ASP A 164 -2.09 -0.01 -26.67
N ALA A 165 -1.18 -0.43 -25.80
CA ALA A 165 -0.35 -1.63 -25.99
C ALA A 165 -1.13 -2.96 -26.01
N TYR A 166 -1.92 -3.24 -24.97
CA TYR A 166 -2.73 -4.46 -24.86
C TYR A 166 -3.95 -4.24 -23.93
N ASP A 167 -4.87 -5.20 -23.91
CA ASP A 167 -6.10 -5.12 -23.11
C ASP A 167 -5.83 -5.32 -21.61
N GLY A 168 -6.38 -4.46 -20.76
CA GLY A 168 -6.11 -4.48 -19.31
C GLY A 168 -4.76 -3.84 -18.90
N VAL A 169 -4.05 -3.21 -19.83
CA VAL A 169 -2.77 -2.53 -19.53
C VAL A 169 -2.88 -1.46 -18.44
N GLU A 170 -4.04 -0.81 -18.30
CA GLU A 170 -4.26 0.22 -17.27
C GLU A 170 -4.24 -0.37 -15.86
N ASP A 171 -4.89 -1.53 -15.67
CA ASP A 171 -4.89 -2.23 -14.39
C ASP A 171 -3.50 -2.75 -14.05
N ASP A 172 -2.76 -3.25 -15.04
CA ASP A 172 -1.37 -3.68 -14.88
C ASP A 172 -0.44 -2.50 -14.56
N LEU A 173 -0.64 -1.35 -15.20
CA LEU A 173 0.11 -0.12 -14.91
C LEU A 173 -0.17 0.34 -13.48
N ASP A 174 -1.43 0.41 -13.08
CA ASP A 174 -1.81 0.76 -11.71
C ASP A 174 -1.26 -0.26 -10.70
N ALA A 175 -1.25 -1.55 -11.04
CA ALA A 175 -0.65 -2.59 -10.21
C ALA A 175 0.88 -2.44 -10.09
N LEU A 176 1.59 -2.10 -11.17
CA LEU A 176 3.03 -1.83 -11.16
C LEU A 176 3.36 -0.56 -10.34
N ILE A 177 2.53 0.48 -10.45
CA ILE A 177 2.67 1.71 -9.66
C ILE A 177 2.39 1.44 -8.18
N CYS A 178 1.34 0.67 -7.87
CA CYS A 178 0.95 0.30 -6.51
C CYS A 178 2.00 -0.59 -5.84
N ALA A 179 2.53 -1.59 -6.57
CA ALA A 179 3.65 -2.43 -6.13
C ALA A 179 4.94 -1.61 -5.95
N GLY A 180 5.03 -0.49 -6.68
CA GLY A 180 6.23 0.32 -6.74
C GLY A 180 7.31 -0.31 -7.60
N ASP A 181 6.98 -1.17 -8.56
CA ASP A 181 7.96 -1.69 -9.52
C ASP A 181 8.44 -0.58 -10.47
N VAL A 182 7.61 0.45 -10.65
CA VAL A 182 7.88 1.62 -11.51
C VAL A 182 7.66 2.92 -10.73
N LEU A 183 8.34 3.99 -11.14
CA LEU A 183 8.15 5.33 -10.57
C LEU A 183 7.20 6.14 -11.45
N ALA A 184 6.03 6.50 -10.94
CA ALA A 184 5.09 7.38 -11.66
C ALA A 184 5.22 8.82 -11.17
N LEU A 185 5.52 9.74 -12.10
CA LEU A 185 5.54 11.17 -11.87
C LEU A 185 4.39 11.83 -12.65
N SER A 186 3.57 12.62 -11.95
CA SER A 186 2.52 13.41 -12.60
C SER A 186 3.14 14.64 -13.23
N ASN A 187 3.08 14.77 -14.56
CA ASN A 187 3.42 16.01 -15.25
C ASN A 187 2.24 16.97 -15.17
N ASN A 188 2.43 18.10 -14.48
CA ASN A 188 1.39 19.10 -14.31
C ASN A 188 1.08 19.89 -15.60
N GLU A 189 1.98 19.88 -16.58
CA GLU A 189 1.77 20.58 -17.85
C GLU A 189 0.79 19.82 -18.75
N ASP A 190 1.03 18.52 -18.95
CA ASP A 190 0.25 17.68 -19.88
C ASP A 190 -0.89 16.90 -19.21
N LYS A 191 -0.99 16.98 -17.86
CA LYS A 191 -1.85 16.14 -17.02
C LYS A 191 -1.66 14.65 -17.28
N ASP A 192 -0.48 14.26 -17.77
CA ASP A 192 -0.12 12.87 -18.03
C ASP A 192 0.80 12.35 -16.93
N LYS A 193 0.80 11.03 -16.72
CA LYS A 193 1.72 10.35 -15.81
C LYS A 193 2.90 9.84 -16.64
N ILE A 194 4.11 10.15 -16.21
CA ILE A 194 5.34 9.64 -16.83
C ILE A 194 5.91 8.56 -15.92
N LEU A 195 6.13 7.37 -16.48
CA LEU A 195 6.66 6.20 -15.81
C LEU A 195 8.16 6.11 -16.03
N PHE A 196 8.93 6.02 -14.95
CA PHE A 196 10.37 5.85 -14.97
C PHE A 196 10.77 4.48 -14.44
N PRO A 197 11.89 3.92 -14.95
CA PRO A 197 12.47 2.73 -14.37
C PRO A 197 12.89 3.02 -12.93
N ARG A 198 12.53 2.11 -12.02
CA ARG A 198 12.91 2.26 -10.61
C ARG A 198 14.34 1.82 -10.33
N GLY A 199 14.86 0.87 -11.10
CA GLY A 199 16.14 0.21 -10.83
C GLY A 199 16.00 -0.93 -9.81
N GLU A 200 17.11 -1.31 -9.18
CA GLU A 200 17.11 -2.32 -8.12
C GLU A 200 16.38 -1.77 -6.90
N PRO A 201 15.33 -2.45 -6.42
CA PRO A 201 14.58 -1.95 -5.28
C PRO A 201 15.39 -2.13 -4.00
N PHE A 202 15.66 -1.02 -3.32
CA PHE A 202 16.25 -1.05 -1.99
C PHE A 202 15.16 -1.29 -0.96
N PHE A 203 15.18 -2.46 -0.31
CA PHE A 203 14.23 -2.82 0.74
C PHE A 203 14.81 -2.58 2.12
N VAL A 204 13.97 -2.06 3.02
CA VAL A 204 14.27 -1.97 4.44
C VAL A 204 13.33 -2.92 5.15
N GLU A 205 13.91 -3.93 5.78
CA GLU A 205 13.19 -4.85 6.64
C GLU A 205 12.67 -4.08 7.86
N LEU A 206 11.41 -4.30 8.21
CA LEU A 206 10.83 -3.78 9.43
C LEU A 206 11.23 -4.68 10.60
N ASP A 207 11.48 -4.07 11.75
CA ASP A 207 11.67 -4.80 13.00
C ASP A 207 10.38 -5.54 13.34
N GLY A 208 10.55 -6.70 13.94
CA GLY A 208 9.47 -7.57 14.36
C GLY A 208 9.04 -8.61 13.33
N ILE A 209 8.57 -9.74 13.85
CA ILE A 209 8.24 -10.94 13.10
C ILE A 209 6.74 -10.96 12.84
N ILE A 210 6.41 -11.21 11.58
CA ILE A 210 5.02 -11.31 11.15
C ILE A 210 4.42 -12.64 11.62
N THR A 211 3.24 -12.54 12.25
CA THR A 211 2.37 -13.67 12.50
C THR A 211 1.01 -13.47 11.84
N LEU A 212 0.49 -14.54 11.23
CA LEU A 212 -0.90 -14.56 10.80
C LEU A 212 -1.80 -14.56 12.04
N PRO A 213 -2.88 -13.77 12.07
CA PRO A 213 -3.81 -13.77 13.19
C PRO A 213 -4.35 -15.18 13.36
N SER A 214 -4.15 -15.76 14.55
CA SER A 214 -4.79 -17.04 14.86
C SER A 214 -6.31 -16.81 14.86
N PRO A 215 -7.12 -17.67 14.19
CA PRO A 215 -8.56 -17.58 14.32
C PRO A 215 -8.87 -17.64 15.81
N LYS A 216 -9.38 -16.54 16.38
CA LYS A 216 -9.84 -16.52 17.76
C LYS A 216 -10.91 -17.59 17.81
N ARG A 217 -10.59 -18.75 18.41
CA ARG A 217 -11.60 -19.70 18.81
C ARG A 217 -12.47 -18.92 19.78
N GLU A 218 -13.64 -18.50 19.33
CA GLU A 218 -14.64 -17.97 20.24
C GLU A 218 -14.74 -18.98 21.37
N PRO A 219 -14.60 -18.56 22.63
CA PRO A 219 -14.73 -19.48 23.75
C PRO A 219 -16.09 -20.15 23.56
N VAL A 220 -16.06 -21.45 23.26
CA VAL A 220 -17.27 -22.26 23.18
C VAL A 220 -17.95 -22.01 24.50
N LYS A 221 -19.07 -21.27 24.48
CA LYS A 221 -19.88 -21.07 25.67
C LYS A 221 -20.15 -22.47 26.18
N ALA A 222 -19.56 -22.81 27.33
CA ALA A 222 -19.88 -24.06 27.99
C ALA A 222 -21.40 -24.05 28.13
N GLU A 223 -22.08 -24.92 27.39
CA GLU A 223 -23.49 -25.18 27.64
C GLU A 223 -23.54 -25.65 29.09
N GLU A 224 -24.10 -24.81 29.97
CA GLU A 224 -24.53 -25.20 31.30
C GLU A 224 -25.52 -26.35 31.10
N THR A 225 -25.03 -27.58 31.25
CA THR A 225 -25.90 -28.73 31.50
C THR A 225 -26.55 -28.49 32.86
N ASP A 226 -27.84 -28.14 32.83
CA ASP A 226 -28.74 -28.14 33.98
C ASP A 226 -28.70 -29.52 34.66
N GLU A 227 -27.93 -29.63 35.74
CA GLU A 227 -28.05 -30.74 36.69
C GLU A 227 -29.30 -30.47 37.56
N GLN A 228 -30.42 -31.09 37.20
CA GLN A 228 -31.58 -31.18 38.08
C GLN A 228 -31.29 -32.13 39.24
N GLU A 229 -31.09 -31.53 40.42
CA GLU A 229 -31.11 -32.17 41.72
C GLU A 229 -32.43 -32.94 41.94
N THR A 230 -32.33 -34.24 42.23
CA THR A 230 -33.36 -34.96 43.00
C THR A 230 -32.74 -35.46 44.30
N ASN A 231 -33.52 -35.29 45.35
CA ASN A 231 -33.08 -35.17 46.72
C ASN A 231 -33.43 -36.45 47.53
N GLN A 232 -32.62 -36.72 48.56
CA GLN A 232 -32.88 -37.49 49.79
C GLN A 232 -32.69 -39.02 49.81
N GLY A 233 -31.89 -39.46 50.80
CA GLY A 233 -31.94 -40.81 51.38
C GLY A 233 -30.69 -41.21 52.19
N GLU A 234 -30.73 -40.97 53.50
CA GLU A 234 -29.75 -41.31 54.56
C GLU A 234 -29.00 -42.68 54.46
N LYS A 235 -27.73 -42.73 54.90
CA LYS A 235 -27.29 -43.39 56.16
C LYS A 235 -25.76 -43.57 56.26
N LYS A 236 -25.22 -43.02 57.37
CA LYS A 236 -24.41 -43.64 58.45
C LYS A 236 -23.05 -44.35 58.15
N SER A 237 -22.08 -44.00 59.03
CA SER A 237 -20.86 -44.74 59.48
C SER A 237 -19.77 -44.98 58.42
N GLU A 238 -18.46 -44.94 58.66
CA GLU A 238 -17.63 -45.09 59.87
C GLU A 238 -16.17 -44.71 59.51
N GLU A 239 -15.33 -44.41 60.52
CA GLU A 239 -13.87 -44.68 60.65
C GLU A 239 -12.96 -44.66 59.39
N THR A 240 -11.79 -44.02 59.33
CA THR A 240 -10.59 -44.13 60.20
C THR A 240 -9.50 -43.24 59.54
N THR A 241 -8.83 -42.28 60.22
CA THR A 241 -7.53 -42.42 60.94
C THR A 241 -6.28 -42.07 60.09
N VAL A 242 -5.64 -40.92 60.45
CA VAL A 242 -4.15 -40.74 60.64
C VAL A 242 -3.29 -40.59 59.35
N LYS A 243 -2.27 -39.72 59.19
CA LYS A 243 -1.31 -38.91 59.99
C LYS A 243 -0.82 -37.77 59.05
N GLY A 244 -0.55 -36.54 59.49
CA GLY A 244 0.72 -36.08 60.09
C GLY A 244 1.81 -35.87 59.00
N GLY A 245 2.52 -34.76 58.85
CA GLY A 245 2.69 -33.55 59.63
C GLY A 245 3.74 -32.63 58.95
N ASP A 246 3.83 -31.41 59.50
CA ASP A 246 4.99 -30.51 59.56
C ASP A 246 5.47 -29.75 58.29
N ASN A 247 5.35 -28.41 58.21
CA ASN A 247 5.86 -27.30 59.04
C ASN A 247 7.29 -26.86 58.64
N SER A 248 7.41 -25.73 57.94
CA SER A 248 8.48 -24.74 58.15
C SER A 248 8.15 -23.45 57.40
N GLY A 249 7.87 -22.39 58.16
CA GLY A 249 7.64 -21.04 57.68
C GLY A 249 8.91 -20.30 57.24
N GLY A 250 8.71 -19.31 56.38
CA GLY A 250 9.71 -18.31 55.99
C GLY A 250 9.04 -16.94 55.97
N ASN A 251 9.26 -16.18 57.04
CA ASN A 251 8.80 -14.82 57.25
C ASN A 251 9.81 -13.86 56.58
N VAL A 252 9.36 -12.98 55.67
CA VAL A 252 10.21 -11.94 55.07
C VAL A 252 9.62 -10.57 55.37
N THR A 253 10.33 -9.84 56.21
CA THR A 253 10.12 -8.44 56.59
C THR A 253 10.74 -7.52 55.53
N PRO A 254 10.11 -6.40 55.13
CA PRO A 254 10.77 -5.34 54.35
C PRO A 254 11.40 -4.29 55.28
N PRO A 255 12.59 -3.73 54.96
CA PRO A 255 13.14 -2.62 55.72
C PRO A 255 12.64 -1.25 55.21
N ALA A 256 12.55 -0.35 56.18
CA ALA A 256 12.00 0.99 56.11
C ALA A 256 12.91 2.03 55.45
N MET A 257 12.25 3.14 55.09
CA MET A 257 12.79 4.43 54.67
C MET A 257 13.69 5.09 55.73
N ASN A 258 14.62 5.94 55.26
CA ASN A 258 14.98 7.22 55.91
C ASN A 258 15.91 8.06 55.01
N GLY A 259 15.73 9.38 55.03
CA GLY A 259 16.86 10.32 54.86
C GLY A 259 16.67 11.55 53.99
N ASP A 260 16.03 12.59 54.54
CA ASP A 260 16.11 14.00 54.13
C ASP A 260 17.55 14.54 54.00
N SER A 261 17.79 15.50 53.09
CA SER A 261 18.77 16.58 53.28
C SER A 261 18.53 17.77 52.33
N LYS A 262 18.52 18.95 52.95
CA LYS A 262 18.22 20.31 52.47
C LYS A 262 19.34 20.93 51.60
N VAL A 263 18.97 22.05 50.95
CA VAL A 263 19.67 23.37 50.85
C VAL A 263 19.88 23.90 49.41
N SER A 264 19.27 25.07 49.17
CA SER A 264 19.31 26.00 48.01
C SER A 264 20.66 26.75 47.85
N PRO A 265 20.88 27.65 46.85
CA PRO A 265 20.28 29.01 46.87
C PRO A 265 19.96 29.72 45.52
N ALA A 266 18.97 30.64 45.63
CA ALA A 266 18.79 32.00 45.08
C ALA A 266 19.01 32.31 43.57
N SER A 267 17.98 32.74 42.79
CA SER A 267 17.33 34.09 42.63
C SER A 267 17.95 34.93 41.48
N PRO A 268 17.32 36.01 40.89
CA PRO A 268 16.07 36.71 41.26
C PRO A 268 15.12 37.22 40.11
N THR A 269 13.88 37.62 40.51
CA THR A 269 13.03 38.79 40.10
C THR A 269 12.63 39.02 38.62
N ASN A 270 11.46 39.53 38.20
CA ASN A 270 10.39 40.44 38.69
C ASN A 270 9.09 40.01 37.96
N GLY A 271 7.84 40.15 38.41
CA GLY A 271 7.20 41.20 39.20
C GLY A 271 6.28 42.04 38.29
N ASN A 272 4.97 41.78 38.25
CA ASN A 272 3.94 42.75 38.67
C ASN A 272 2.49 42.24 38.61
N LYS A 273 1.70 42.83 39.52
CA LYS A 273 0.30 42.59 39.88
C LYS A 273 -0.66 43.55 39.16
N LYS A 274 -1.92 43.12 39.00
CA LYS A 274 -3.21 43.82 39.33
C LYS A 274 -4.34 43.01 38.67
N LEU A 275 -5.33 42.39 39.32
CA LEU A 275 -6.17 42.63 40.50
C LEU A 275 -7.27 43.69 40.26
N GLY A 276 -8.52 43.21 40.27
CA GLY A 276 -9.78 43.97 40.32
C GLY A 276 -10.89 43.27 39.51
N THR A 277 -11.61 42.26 40.01
CA THR A 277 -12.83 42.26 40.85
C THR A 277 -14.08 42.94 40.27
N LYS A 278 -15.19 42.21 40.44
CA LYS A 278 -16.63 42.60 40.46
C LYS A 278 -17.37 42.54 39.12
N GLN A 279 -18.66 42.24 39.05
CA GLN A 279 -19.69 41.60 39.90
C GLN A 279 -20.98 41.81 39.06
N GLU A 280 -21.81 40.76 38.96
CA GLU A 280 -23.27 40.71 38.73
C GLU A 280 -23.92 41.70 37.73
N ASP A 281 -24.71 41.17 36.79
CA ASP A 281 -26.17 41.44 36.69
C ASP A 281 -26.77 40.77 35.45
N GLU A 282 -27.70 39.83 35.67
CA GLU A 282 -28.78 39.53 34.72
C GLU A 282 -29.80 40.68 34.74
N PRO A 283 -30.54 40.89 33.64
CA PRO A 283 -31.93 40.46 33.73
C PRO A 283 -32.52 39.88 32.43
N ALA A 284 -33.48 38.98 32.65
CA ALA A 284 -34.52 38.58 31.72
C ALA A 284 -35.40 39.76 31.27
N VAL A 285 -36.07 39.63 30.11
CA VAL A 285 -37.53 39.89 29.88
C VAL A 285 -37.86 40.11 28.38
N LYS A 286 -38.69 39.18 27.87
CA LYS A 286 -39.89 39.28 27.00
C LYS A 286 -39.90 39.87 25.57
N MET A 287 -40.75 39.19 24.78
CA MET A 287 -41.66 39.66 23.71
C MET A 287 -40.97 40.08 22.39
N GLU A 288 -41.47 39.83 21.18
CA GLU A 288 -42.81 39.47 20.70
C GLU A 288 -42.69 38.96 19.24
N ASP A 289 -43.71 38.20 18.82
CA ASP A 289 -44.25 37.87 17.49
C ASP A 289 -43.51 38.23 16.17
N VAL A 290 -43.63 37.33 15.19
CA VAL A 290 -44.36 37.54 13.90
C VAL A 290 -44.02 36.41 12.89
N ASN A 291 -44.99 35.50 12.71
CA ASN A 291 -45.64 35.09 11.46
C ASN A 291 -44.81 34.83 10.15
N ARG A 292 -44.84 33.58 9.65
CA ARG A 292 -44.99 33.12 8.23
C ARG A 292 -44.67 31.62 8.17
N LYS A 293 -45.62 30.70 8.01
CA LYS A 293 -46.44 30.29 6.84
C LYS A 293 -45.66 29.64 5.70
N ASP A 294 -46.23 28.52 5.23
CA ASP A 294 -45.92 27.67 4.07
C ASP A 294 -44.87 26.59 4.36
N GLY A 295 -45.07 25.28 4.13
CA GLY A 295 -46.09 24.55 3.39
C GLY A 295 -45.37 23.37 2.70
N SER A 296 -45.65 22.13 3.11
CA SER A 296 -45.25 20.88 2.41
C SER A 296 -46.15 19.75 2.92
N GLU A 297 -47.25 19.44 2.24
CA GLU A 297 -47.38 18.46 1.15
C GLU A 297 -47.15 17.00 1.55
N ASN A 298 -48.19 16.23 1.28
CA ASN A 298 -48.51 14.88 1.74
C ASN A 298 -47.56 13.82 1.18
N LYS A 299 -47.32 12.79 2.00
CA LYS A 299 -46.79 11.49 1.57
C LYS A 299 -47.93 10.48 1.65
N GLU A 300 -48.33 9.97 0.49
CA GLU A 300 -49.24 8.84 0.35
C GLU A 300 -48.49 7.51 0.58
N GLU A 301 -49.25 6.59 1.17
CA GLU A 301 -48.96 5.20 1.48
C GLU A 301 -49.00 4.34 0.21
N GLU A 302 -48.23 3.24 0.17
CA GLU A 302 -48.70 2.05 -0.53
C GLU A 302 -48.06 0.76 0.03
N GLU A 303 -48.87 -0.29 -0.05
CA GLU A 303 -48.89 -1.52 0.73
C GLU A 303 -47.98 -2.67 0.26
N GLU A 304 -47.83 -3.59 1.21
CA GLU A 304 -47.51 -5.03 1.17
C GLU A 304 -47.41 -5.79 -0.17
N LYS A 305 -46.42 -6.69 -0.23
CA LYS A 305 -46.66 -8.06 -0.73
C LYS A 305 -45.80 -9.11 -0.01
N LYS A 306 -46.52 -10.02 0.64
CA LYS A 306 -46.09 -11.22 1.35
C LYS A 306 -46.01 -12.38 0.35
N THR A 307 -44.99 -13.24 0.43
CA THR A 307 -44.99 -14.51 -0.32
C THR A 307 -44.47 -15.63 0.58
N GLU A 308 -45.28 -16.68 0.65
CA GLU A 308 -45.17 -17.84 1.54
C GLU A 308 -44.04 -18.79 1.14
N GLN A 309 -43.36 -19.32 2.16
CA GLN A 309 -42.45 -20.46 2.05
C GLN A 309 -43.23 -21.75 2.33
N THR A 310 -43.15 -22.70 1.39
CA THR A 310 -43.59 -24.08 1.59
C THR A 310 -42.38 -24.98 1.81
N SER A 311 -42.41 -25.67 2.94
CA SER A 311 -41.46 -26.66 3.43
C SER A 311 -41.52 -27.95 2.62
N GLN A 312 -40.38 -28.51 2.23
CA GLN A 312 -40.24 -29.97 2.07
C GLN A 312 -38.88 -30.44 2.59
N THR A 313 -38.99 -31.32 3.58
CA THR A 313 -37.97 -32.12 4.23
C THR A 313 -37.57 -33.30 3.35
N SER A 314 -36.27 -33.54 3.18
CA SER A 314 -35.77 -34.91 3.05
C SER A 314 -34.32 -34.99 3.52
N SER A 315 -34.13 -35.98 4.37
CA SER A 315 -32.93 -36.37 5.10
C SER A 315 -32.01 -37.22 4.25
N THR A 316 -30.71 -36.92 4.22
CA THR A 316 -29.67 -37.96 4.13
C THR A 316 -28.40 -37.45 4.79
N ASN A 317 -27.97 -38.14 5.84
CA ASN A 317 -26.74 -37.89 6.58
C ASN A 317 -25.55 -38.29 5.72
N ASP A 318 -24.77 -37.30 5.29
CA ASP A 318 -23.37 -37.49 4.96
C ASP A 318 -22.62 -36.25 5.42
N SER A 319 -21.75 -36.44 6.41
CA SER A 319 -21.05 -35.39 7.15
C SER A 319 -19.93 -34.77 6.32
N GLN A 320 -20.27 -34.18 5.18
CA GLN A 320 -19.36 -33.29 4.45
C GLN A 320 -19.27 -31.98 5.23
N LEU A 321 -18.15 -31.80 5.94
CA LEU A 321 -17.72 -30.50 6.44
C LEU A 321 -17.82 -29.51 5.29
N LYS A 322 -18.83 -28.64 5.31
CA LYS A 322 -18.95 -27.54 4.35
C LYS A 322 -17.60 -26.81 4.33
N PRO A 323 -16.97 -26.59 3.16
CA PRO A 323 -15.72 -25.87 3.10
C PRO A 323 -15.93 -24.53 3.79
N GLN A 324 -15.26 -24.32 4.92
CA GLN A 324 -15.26 -23.02 5.59
C GLN A 324 -14.72 -22.04 4.56
N LYS A 325 -15.55 -21.05 4.18
CA LYS A 325 -15.09 -19.98 3.30
C LYS A 325 -13.97 -19.26 4.03
N ASP A 326 -12.75 -19.37 3.52
CA ASP A 326 -11.58 -18.71 4.08
C ASP A 326 -11.87 -17.21 4.20
N LEU A 327 -11.95 -16.71 5.44
CA LEU A 327 -12.21 -15.30 5.69
C LEU A 327 -11.01 -14.50 5.15
N PRO A 328 -11.25 -13.43 4.36
CA PRO A 328 -10.18 -12.63 3.80
C PRO A 328 -9.34 -12.01 4.92
N ILE A 329 -8.04 -12.32 4.93
CA ILE A 329 -7.11 -11.83 5.94
C ILE A 329 -6.59 -10.47 5.50
N TYR A 330 -6.90 -9.44 6.29
CA TYR A 330 -6.51 -8.06 6.04
C TYR A 330 -5.59 -7.47 7.12
N LEU A 331 -5.45 -8.18 8.23
CA LEU A 331 -4.68 -7.75 9.41
C LEU A 331 -3.55 -8.74 9.62
N VAL A 332 -2.36 -8.20 9.83
CA VAL A 332 -1.16 -8.98 10.07
C VAL A 332 -0.60 -8.56 11.43
N GLU A 333 -0.27 -9.54 12.27
CA GLU A 333 0.27 -9.27 13.60
C GLU A 333 1.80 -9.19 13.54
N THR A 334 2.39 -8.35 14.40
CA THR A 334 3.83 -8.17 14.57
C THR A 334 4.17 -8.16 16.07
N ASP A 335 5.34 -8.70 16.42
CA ASP A 335 5.85 -8.71 17.79
C ASP A 335 6.63 -7.43 18.17
N SER A 336 6.85 -6.53 17.21
CA SER A 336 7.44 -5.19 17.41
C SER A 336 6.49 -4.09 16.94
N ASP A 337 6.61 -2.89 17.52
CA ASP A 337 5.77 -1.73 17.20
C ASP A 337 6.01 -1.22 15.76
N PRO A 338 5.05 -1.42 14.83
CA PRO A 338 5.20 -0.96 13.47
C PRO A 338 4.99 0.57 13.32
N LEU A 339 4.31 1.24 14.27
CA LEU A 339 3.99 2.67 14.18
C LEU A 339 5.24 3.54 14.19
N SER A 340 6.28 3.06 14.87
CA SER A 340 7.59 3.69 14.90
C SER A 340 8.35 3.58 13.57
N GLN A 341 7.92 2.71 12.64
CA GLN A 341 8.67 2.35 11.43
C GLN A 341 7.95 2.73 10.12
N ILE A 342 6.63 2.52 10.06
CA ILE A 342 5.79 2.71 8.86
C ILE A 342 4.56 3.59 9.13
N TRP A 343 4.03 4.18 8.07
CA TRP A 343 2.80 4.98 8.11
C TRP A 343 1.68 4.40 7.23
N ARG A 344 0.43 4.80 7.51
CA ARG A 344 -0.70 4.50 6.62
C ARG A 344 -0.43 5.05 5.22
N GLY A 345 -0.86 4.33 4.19
CA GLY A 345 -0.64 4.67 2.80
C GLY A 345 0.76 4.31 2.27
N GLU A 346 1.71 3.87 3.11
CA GLU A 346 3.00 3.38 2.63
C GLU A 346 2.87 1.98 2.01
N ALA A 347 3.72 1.69 1.02
CA ALA A 347 3.80 0.37 0.44
C ALA A 347 4.72 -0.54 1.26
N ILE A 348 4.21 -1.73 1.59
CA ILE A 348 4.89 -2.76 2.34
C ILE A 348 4.77 -4.11 1.62
N GLN A 349 5.80 -4.95 1.75
CA GLN A 349 5.81 -6.31 1.26
C GLN A 349 5.58 -7.27 2.43
N ILE A 350 4.58 -8.13 2.29
CA ILE A 350 4.23 -9.17 3.26
C ILE A 350 4.12 -10.50 2.51
N GLY A 351 4.84 -11.53 2.95
CA GLY A 351 4.81 -12.84 2.30
C GLY A 351 5.21 -12.82 0.81
N GLY A 352 6.01 -11.83 0.40
CA GLY A 352 6.46 -11.63 -0.98
C GLY A 352 5.52 -10.78 -1.85
N THR A 353 4.33 -10.43 -1.37
CA THR A 353 3.35 -9.61 -2.11
C THR A 353 3.35 -8.18 -1.58
N TRP A 354 3.21 -7.20 -2.48
CA TRP A 354 3.11 -5.78 -2.12
C TRP A 354 1.67 -5.39 -1.77
N PHE A 355 1.55 -4.61 -0.71
CA PHE A 355 0.32 -4.02 -0.20
C PHE A 355 0.54 -2.56 0.14
N ARG A 356 -0.54 -1.80 0.28
CA ARG A 356 -0.50 -0.53 1.02
C ARG A 356 -0.96 -0.77 2.46
N VAL A 357 -0.32 -0.06 3.40
CA VAL A 357 -0.87 0.05 4.75
C VAL A 357 -2.20 0.78 4.63
N SER A 358 -3.29 0.09 4.98
CA SER A 358 -4.64 0.58 4.71
C SER A 358 -4.88 1.96 5.28
N SER A 359 -5.36 2.87 4.43
CA SER A 359 -5.82 4.21 4.76
C SER A 359 -7.33 4.36 4.59
N ALA A 360 -8.05 3.26 4.35
CA ALA A 360 -9.46 3.27 4.05
C ALA A 360 -10.30 3.78 5.24
N VAL A 361 -11.18 4.73 4.93
CA VAL A 361 -12.15 5.33 5.85
C VAL A 361 -13.55 4.76 5.60
N LYS A 362 -13.81 4.24 4.39
CA LYS A 362 -15.08 3.60 3.99
C LYS A 362 -14.85 2.20 3.41
N GLU A 363 -15.82 1.30 3.60
CA GLU A 363 -15.73 -0.05 3.06
C GLU A 363 -16.07 0.04 1.56
N GLY A 364 -15.23 -0.54 0.69
CA GLY A 364 -15.36 -0.41 -0.75
C GLY A 364 -14.04 -0.24 -1.48
N SER A 365 -14.10 0.11 -2.77
CA SER A 365 -12.92 0.28 -3.61
C SER A 365 -12.05 1.44 -3.13
N LEU A 366 -10.74 1.36 -3.38
CA LEU A 366 -9.81 2.45 -3.07
C LEU A 366 -10.16 3.73 -3.85
N LYS A 367 -10.80 3.59 -5.02
CA LYS A 367 -11.25 4.68 -5.89
C LYS A 367 -12.39 5.49 -5.24
N ASP A 368 -13.22 4.85 -4.43
CA ASP A 368 -14.37 5.47 -3.73
C ASP A 368 -13.97 6.20 -2.44
N GLN A 369 -12.70 6.04 -2.02
CA GLN A 369 -12.19 6.75 -0.86
C GLN A 369 -12.10 8.25 -1.16
N PRO A 370 -12.39 9.11 -0.17
CA PRO A 370 -12.20 10.54 -0.36
C PRO A 370 -10.73 10.82 -0.70
N ALA A 371 -10.45 11.83 -1.54
CA ALA A 371 -9.08 12.13 -2.00
C ALA A 371 -8.04 12.27 -0.86
N ARG A 372 -8.48 12.64 0.36
CA ARG A 372 -7.64 12.71 1.56
C ARG A 372 -7.20 11.36 2.15
N ALA A 373 -7.88 10.28 1.77
CA ALA A 373 -7.68 8.91 2.24
C ALA A 373 -7.14 7.99 1.13
N GLN A 374 -7.17 8.44 -0.13
CA GLN A 374 -6.50 7.77 -1.23
C GLN A 374 -4.99 7.75 -0.95
N ALA A 375 -4.37 6.58 -1.14
CA ALA A 375 -2.92 6.44 -1.00
C ALA A 375 -2.23 7.38 -2.00
N PRO A 376 -1.17 8.09 -1.59
CA PRO A 376 -0.42 8.90 -2.54
C PRO A 376 0.18 7.99 -3.63
N LEU A 377 0.32 8.57 -4.82
CA LEU A 377 1.02 7.92 -5.94
C LEU A 377 2.44 7.50 -5.56
N SER A 378 3.08 8.23 -4.65
CA SER A 378 4.38 7.83 -4.11
C SER A 378 4.24 6.60 -3.23
N VAL A 379 5.19 5.68 -3.40
CA VAL A 379 5.34 4.45 -2.61
C VAL A 379 5.55 4.74 -1.12
N VAL A 380 6.07 5.93 -0.81
CA VAL A 380 6.32 6.36 0.56
C VAL A 380 5.75 7.74 0.84
N MET A 381 5.23 7.91 2.06
CA MET A 381 4.66 9.15 2.56
C MET A 381 5.72 9.97 3.28
N ARG A 382 5.54 11.30 3.36
CA ARG A 382 6.43 12.19 4.13
C ARG A 382 5.82 12.65 5.45
N GLU A 383 4.51 12.54 5.56
CA GLU A 383 3.72 13.03 6.69
C GLU A 383 2.63 11.99 7.00
N PRO A 384 2.21 11.89 8.27
CA PRO A 384 1.04 11.11 8.62
C PRO A 384 -0.18 11.64 7.85
N LEU A 385 -1.12 10.77 7.53
CA LEU A 385 -2.40 11.19 6.95
C LEU A 385 -3.06 12.24 7.84
N SER A 386 -3.87 13.09 7.21
CA SER A 386 -4.60 14.16 7.90
C SER A 386 -5.24 13.68 9.20
N LYS A 387 -5.07 14.44 10.29
CA LYS A 387 -5.75 14.21 11.59
C LYS A 387 -7.27 14.07 11.44
N ARG A 388 -7.85 14.61 10.36
CA ARG A 388 -9.28 14.48 10.06
C ARG A 388 -9.68 13.03 9.74
N ASN A 389 -8.78 12.22 9.17
CA ASN A 389 -9.05 10.81 8.93
C ASN A 389 -9.09 10.00 10.23
N GLU A 390 -8.40 10.45 11.28
CA GLU A 390 -8.52 9.85 12.62
C GLU A 390 -9.91 10.13 13.23
N LEU A 391 -10.45 11.33 12.99
CA LEU A 391 -11.81 11.70 13.42
C LEU A 391 -12.89 10.92 12.68
N ASP A 392 -12.72 10.73 11.37
CA ASP A 392 -13.67 9.95 10.56
C ASP A 392 -13.61 8.45 10.89
N GLY A 393 -12.53 7.99 11.53
CA GLY A 393 -12.28 6.61 11.89
C GLY A 393 -11.75 5.80 10.71
N TYR A 394 -10.55 5.26 10.86
CA TYR A 394 -10.08 4.22 9.93
C TYR A 394 -10.84 2.93 10.19
N ILE A 395 -11.22 2.23 9.12
CA ILE A 395 -11.94 0.94 9.26
C ILE A 395 -11.08 -0.10 9.94
N ARG A 396 -9.79 -0.11 9.58
CA ARG A 396 -8.86 -1.14 10.05
C ARG A 396 -7.92 -0.55 11.10
N PRO A 397 -7.84 -1.16 12.29
CA PRO A 397 -6.98 -0.68 13.35
C PRO A 397 -5.51 -0.82 12.96
N PHE A 398 -4.75 0.25 13.16
CA PHE A 398 -3.29 0.25 13.04
C PHE A 398 -2.75 0.48 14.43
N THR A 399 -2.26 -0.58 15.05
CA THR A 399 -1.86 -0.60 16.46
C THR A 399 -0.40 -0.98 16.58
N GLU A 400 0.15 -0.94 17.80
CA GLU A 400 1.51 -1.37 18.13
C GLU A 400 1.79 -2.85 17.79
N LYS A 401 0.77 -3.64 17.43
CA LYS A 401 0.93 -5.07 17.10
C LYS A 401 0.29 -5.47 15.78
N THR A 402 -0.41 -4.57 15.09
CA THR A 402 -1.21 -4.95 13.92
C THR A 402 -0.96 -4.00 12.77
N ILE A 403 -0.60 -4.56 11.61
CA ILE A 403 -0.43 -3.84 10.36
C ILE A 403 -1.65 -4.15 9.47
N PRO A 404 -2.48 -3.13 9.14
CA PRO A 404 -3.61 -3.34 8.23
C PRO A 404 -3.15 -3.26 6.78
N ALA A 405 -3.41 -4.30 5.99
CA ALA A 405 -3.25 -4.27 4.53
C ALA A 405 -4.52 -3.71 3.88
N ASP A 406 -4.39 -3.09 2.71
CA ASP A 406 -5.50 -2.59 1.90
C ASP A 406 -6.27 -3.72 1.20
N ALA A 407 -5.55 -4.69 0.63
CA ALA A 407 -6.10 -5.91 0.03
C ALA A 407 -5.98 -7.13 0.95
N SER A 408 -6.74 -8.18 0.65
CA SER A 408 -6.61 -9.46 1.35
C SER A 408 -5.29 -10.12 0.96
N LEU A 409 -4.66 -10.82 1.91
CA LEU A 409 -3.45 -11.58 1.58
C LEU A 409 -3.82 -12.69 0.60
N PRO A 410 -3.13 -12.81 -0.56
CA PRO A 410 -3.36 -13.91 -1.47
C PRO A 410 -2.90 -15.23 -0.82
N PRO A 411 -3.45 -16.38 -1.24
CA PRO A 411 -3.07 -17.68 -0.71
C PRO A 411 -1.56 -17.94 -0.78
N SER A 412 -0.89 -17.47 -1.83
CA SER A 412 0.57 -17.56 -1.96
C SER A 412 1.31 -16.87 -0.81
N ALA A 413 0.93 -15.64 -0.46
CA ALA A 413 1.52 -14.92 0.66
C ALA A 413 1.27 -15.63 2.00
N ILE A 414 0.06 -16.17 2.20
CA ILE A 414 -0.30 -16.94 3.40
C ILE A 414 0.59 -18.19 3.52
N THR A 415 0.74 -18.96 2.45
CA THR A 415 1.60 -20.16 2.45
C THR A 415 3.07 -19.81 2.68
N ASN A 416 3.56 -18.69 2.13
CA ASN A 416 4.92 -18.21 2.38
C ASN A 416 5.15 -17.85 3.85
N LEU A 417 4.19 -17.17 4.49
CA LEU A 417 4.25 -16.86 5.92
C LEU A 417 4.18 -18.11 6.80
N GLN A 418 3.36 -19.09 6.43
CA GLN A 418 3.29 -20.38 7.12
C GLN A 418 4.61 -21.15 7.03
N LYS A 419 5.20 -21.25 5.83
CA LYS A 419 6.51 -21.88 5.62
C LYS A 419 7.62 -21.17 6.39
N ALA A 420 7.59 -19.83 6.42
CA ALA A 420 8.54 -19.05 7.22
C ALA A 420 8.39 -19.33 8.73
N LYS A 421 7.15 -19.46 9.22
CA LYS A 421 6.87 -19.86 10.59
C LYS A 421 7.39 -21.26 10.90
N GLU A 422 7.13 -22.23 10.03
CA GLU A 422 7.61 -23.61 10.18
C GLU A 422 9.15 -23.69 10.17
N ALA A 423 9.80 -22.97 9.25
CA ALA A 423 11.26 -22.86 9.19
C ALA A 423 11.83 -22.29 10.50
N ARG A 424 11.19 -21.25 11.05
CA ARG A 424 11.55 -20.66 12.34
C ARG A 424 11.37 -21.65 13.49
N GLU A 425 10.25 -22.36 13.55
CA GLU A 425 9.98 -23.37 14.57
C GLU A 425 10.97 -24.54 14.49
N ARG A 426 11.33 -24.97 13.27
CA ARG A 426 12.38 -25.98 13.03
C ARG A 426 13.72 -25.49 13.57
N LEU A 427 14.11 -24.25 13.27
CA LEU A 427 15.35 -23.66 13.77
C LEU A 427 15.34 -23.56 15.31
N LEU A 428 14.23 -23.12 15.90
CA LEU A 428 14.04 -23.08 17.35
C LEU A 428 14.18 -24.48 17.97
N LYS A 429 13.53 -25.50 17.40
CA LYS A 429 13.58 -26.87 17.90
C LYS A 429 15.00 -27.44 17.87
N VAL A 430 15.75 -27.21 16.79
CA VAL A 430 17.15 -27.63 16.69
C VAL A 430 18.02 -26.91 17.72
N ALA A 431 17.74 -25.62 17.99
CA ALA A 431 18.47 -24.85 18.98
C ALA A 431 18.16 -25.27 20.44
N HIS A 432 16.90 -25.62 20.74
CA HIS A 432 16.45 -26.02 22.08
C HIS A 432 16.75 -27.49 22.42
N GLY A 433 16.91 -28.36 21.42
CA GLY A 433 17.31 -29.77 21.63
C GLY A 433 18.68 -29.95 22.29
N ARG A 434 19.44 -28.88 22.47
CA ARG A 434 20.70 -28.85 23.22
C ARG A 434 20.39 -28.70 24.72
N ALA A 435 20.08 -29.83 25.36
CA ALA A 435 19.79 -29.94 26.78
C ALA A 435 20.79 -29.13 27.64
N GLY A 436 20.34 -27.99 28.17
CA GLY A 436 21.08 -27.22 29.19
C GLY A 436 21.50 -25.78 28.84
N GLY A 437 21.14 -25.22 27.67
CA GLY A 437 21.62 -23.89 27.26
C GLY A 437 20.57 -22.94 26.69
N GLY A 438 19.45 -22.70 27.41
CA GLY A 438 18.30 -21.93 26.91
C GLY A 438 18.49 -20.42 26.65
N GLY A 439 19.68 -19.84 26.84
CA GLY A 439 19.88 -18.38 26.77
C GLY A 439 20.17 -17.81 25.37
N VAL A 440 20.99 -18.49 24.57
CA VAL A 440 21.64 -17.84 23.40
C VAL A 440 20.76 -17.88 22.15
N ALA A 441 20.02 -18.95 21.94
CA ALA A 441 19.15 -19.10 20.77
C ALA A 441 17.93 -18.17 20.81
N SER A 442 17.39 -17.92 22.01
CA SER A 442 16.27 -17.00 22.22
C SER A 442 16.67 -15.54 21.93
N GLN A 443 17.91 -15.15 22.26
CA GLN A 443 18.45 -13.83 21.91
C GLN A 443 18.72 -13.66 20.41
N LEU A 444 19.17 -14.71 19.72
CA LEU A 444 19.44 -14.69 18.28
C LEU A 444 18.17 -14.73 17.40
N LEU A 445 17.02 -15.06 17.98
CA LEU A 445 15.71 -15.12 17.29
C LEU A 445 14.68 -14.18 17.90
N GLY A 446 15.13 -13.28 18.77
CA GLY A 446 14.33 -12.21 19.34
C GLY A 446 13.96 -11.17 18.30
N SER A 447 13.00 -10.31 18.64
CA SER A 447 12.41 -9.27 17.78
C SER A 447 13.40 -8.29 17.14
N ASN A 448 14.65 -8.23 17.65
CA ASN A 448 15.72 -7.35 17.15
C ASN A 448 16.83 -8.09 16.38
N ALA A 449 16.71 -9.41 16.19
CA ALA A 449 17.66 -10.14 15.36
C ALA A 449 17.36 -9.82 13.90
N HIS A 450 18.04 -8.82 13.33
CA HIS A 450 17.93 -8.53 11.91
C HIS A 450 18.19 -9.81 11.11
N ALA A 451 17.24 -10.18 10.25
CA ALA A 451 17.34 -11.30 9.32
C ALA A 451 18.46 -11.11 8.27
N SER A 452 19.18 -9.98 8.32
CA SER A 452 20.19 -9.57 7.36
C SER A 452 21.44 -10.46 7.28
N ASN A 453 21.55 -11.55 8.05
CA ASN A 453 22.26 -12.70 7.49
C ASN A 453 21.91 -14.05 8.16
N PRO A 454 21.01 -14.88 7.61
CA PRO A 454 20.94 -16.31 7.95
C PRO A 454 22.32 -16.98 7.88
N VAL A 455 23.23 -16.49 7.02
CA VAL A 455 24.62 -16.97 6.94
C VAL A 455 25.43 -16.59 8.17
N ALA A 456 25.24 -15.40 8.74
CA ALA A 456 25.92 -15.02 10.00
C ALA A 456 25.38 -15.82 11.18
N LEU A 457 24.07 -16.07 11.19
CA LEU A 457 23.42 -16.92 12.19
C LEU A 457 23.92 -18.38 12.07
N ALA A 458 23.99 -18.92 10.86
CA ALA A 458 24.60 -20.22 10.56
C ALA A 458 26.09 -20.29 10.93
N ALA A 459 26.85 -19.21 10.71
CA ALA A 459 28.26 -19.11 11.07
C ALA A 459 28.45 -19.10 12.60
N SER A 460 27.57 -18.43 13.34
CA SER A 460 27.62 -18.37 14.81
C SER A 460 27.47 -19.74 15.48
N PHE A 461 26.68 -20.64 14.87
CA PHE A 461 26.55 -22.02 15.35
C PHE A 461 27.84 -22.84 15.19
N GLY A 462 28.75 -22.43 14.28
CA GLY A 462 30.01 -23.12 14.03
C GLY A 462 31.17 -22.70 14.94
N THR A 463 31.14 -21.49 15.50
CA THR A 463 32.29 -20.88 16.19
C THR A 463 32.18 -20.89 17.73
N GLY A 464 31.01 -21.20 18.28
CA GLY A 464 30.76 -21.22 19.72
C GLY A 464 31.54 -22.30 20.49
N ASN A 465 32.52 -21.85 21.28
CA ASN A 465 33.10 -22.51 22.47
C ASN A 465 34.07 -23.70 22.28
N ALA A 466 35.15 -23.49 21.54
CA ALA A 466 36.40 -24.23 21.80
C ALA A 466 37.17 -23.66 23.02
N ALA A 467 37.01 -22.37 23.34
CA ALA A 467 37.90 -21.66 24.27
C ALA A 467 37.53 -21.71 25.77
N THR A 468 36.30 -22.08 26.12
CA THR A 468 35.79 -22.01 27.52
C THR A 468 35.43 -23.38 28.10
N ARG A 469 36.14 -24.44 27.71
CA ARG A 469 36.07 -25.72 28.43
C ARG A 469 36.70 -25.55 29.81
N ARG A 470 35.87 -25.19 30.80
CA ARG A 470 36.19 -25.39 32.22
C ARG A 470 36.68 -26.84 32.38
N ARG A 471 37.90 -27.00 32.90
CA ARG A 471 38.51 -28.30 33.17
C ARG A 471 37.48 -29.18 33.90
N PRO A 472 37.25 -30.43 33.46
CA PRO A 472 36.37 -31.33 34.16
C PRO A 472 36.90 -31.51 35.59
N LEU A 473 36.05 -31.22 36.57
CA LEU A 473 36.31 -31.54 37.97
C LEU A 473 36.42 -33.06 38.06
N LYS A 474 37.58 -33.51 38.54
CA LYS A 474 38.04 -34.89 38.58
C LYS A 474 37.33 -35.61 39.73
N GLY A 475 36.22 -36.31 39.46
CA GLY A 475 35.60 -37.17 40.46
C GLY A 475 34.23 -37.70 40.02
N GLY A 476 34.14 -39.00 39.72
CA GLY A 476 32.88 -39.68 39.41
C GLY A 476 32.98 -40.58 38.18
N ALA A 477 33.64 -41.74 38.33
CA ALA A 477 33.65 -42.79 37.32
C ALA A 477 32.35 -43.60 37.44
N THR A 478 31.50 -43.58 36.42
CA THR A 478 30.56 -44.67 36.02
C THR A 478 29.66 -44.17 34.86
N GLY A 479 29.98 -44.57 33.63
CA GLY A 479 29.15 -44.28 32.45
C GLY A 479 29.97 -44.00 31.18
N GLY A 480 30.50 -45.04 30.54
CA GLY A 480 31.37 -44.94 29.36
C GLY A 480 30.62 -44.80 28.04
N SER A 481 29.77 -43.77 27.87
CA SER A 481 29.38 -43.33 26.52
C SER A 481 30.57 -42.65 25.86
N SER A 482 30.95 -43.10 24.67
CA SER A 482 32.21 -42.71 24.04
C SER A 482 32.22 -41.21 23.72
N ALA A 483 33.30 -40.51 24.04
CA ALA A 483 33.45 -39.09 23.72
C ALA A 483 33.34 -38.80 22.20
N ALA A 484 33.56 -39.82 21.37
CA ALA A 484 33.39 -39.78 19.92
C ALA A 484 31.91 -39.65 19.51
N ASP A 485 31.00 -40.37 20.18
CA ASP A 485 29.56 -40.29 19.88
C ASP A 485 28.99 -38.92 20.24
N ALA A 486 29.41 -38.34 21.37
CA ALA A 486 29.02 -36.99 21.76
C ALA A 486 29.50 -35.95 20.75
N HIS A 487 30.73 -36.09 20.23
CA HIS A 487 31.27 -35.20 19.20
C HIS A 487 30.52 -35.35 17.86
N ARG A 488 30.20 -36.58 17.45
CA ARG A 488 29.43 -36.85 16.22
C ARG A 488 28.02 -36.25 16.33
N GLN A 489 27.33 -36.45 17.45
CA GLN A 489 26.02 -35.86 17.71
C GLN A 489 26.08 -34.32 17.70
N GLN A 490 27.14 -33.73 18.27
CA GLN A 490 27.33 -32.28 18.24
C GLN A 490 27.56 -31.75 16.82
N GLN A 491 28.37 -32.43 16.01
CA GLN A 491 28.60 -32.05 14.62
C GLN A 491 27.33 -32.18 13.77
N GLU A 492 26.57 -33.26 13.95
CA GLU A 492 25.31 -33.46 13.25
C GLU A 492 24.26 -32.41 13.64
N ALA A 493 24.15 -32.08 14.92
CA ALA A 493 23.28 -31.02 15.40
C ALA A 493 23.68 -29.64 14.84
N ALA A 494 24.98 -29.33 14.78
CA ALA A 494 25.47 -28.09 14.19
C ALA A 494 25.20 -28.03 12.67
N LYS A 495 25.33 -29.15 11.95
CA LYS A 495 24.97 -29.23 10.52
C LYS A 495 23.47 -28.99 10.32
N LYS A 496 22.60 -29.64 11.11
CA LYS A 496 21.15 -29.44 11.08
C LYS A 496 20.75 -28.00 11.41
N ALA A 497 21.44 -27.36 12.36
CA ALA A 497 21.20 -25.96 12.71
C ALA A 497 21.56 -25.02 11.56
N LYS A 498 22.70 -25.27 10.88
CA LYS A 498 23.10 -24.51 9.70
C LYS A 498 22.12 -24.67 8.54
N GLU A 499 21.69 -25.90 8.28
CA GLU A 499 20.71 -26.20 7.24
C GLU A 499 19.36 -25.51 7.51
N ALA A 500 18.85 -25.58 8.75
CA ALA A 500 17.63 -24.88 9.15
C ALA A 500 17.78 -23.35 9.11
N ALA A 501 18.97 -22.81 9.39
CA ALA A 501 19.22 -21.37 9.31
C ALA A 501 19.32 -20.87 7.86
N LEU A 502 19.70 -21.73 6.90
CA LEU A 502 19.81 -21.40 5.47
C LEU A 502 18.48 -21.54 4.71
N ASP A 503 17.37 -21.77 5.41
CA ASP A 503 16.05 -21.85 4.78
C ASP A 503 15.68 -20.50 4.13
N PRO A 504 15.40 -20.46 2.81
CA PRO A 504 15.11 -19.21 2.10
C PRO A 504 13.84 -18.53 2.62
N TYR A 505 12.88 -19.26 3.18
CA TYR A 505 11.66 -18.67 3.73
C TYR A 505 11.93 -17.85 4.98
N LEU A 506 12.98 -18.19 5.73
CA LEU A 506 13.34 -17.51 6.97
C LEU A 506 13.90 -16.10 6.72
N SER A 507 14.61 -15.89 5.62
CA SER A 507 15.11 -14.56 5.25
C SER A 507 14.09 -13.76 4.44
N LEU A 508 13.27 -14.40 3.60
CA LEU A 508 12.43 -13.68 2.64
C LEU A 508 11.09 -13.22 3.21
N TYR A 509 10.50 -13.95 4.16
CA TYR A 509 9.08 -13.76 4.51
C TYR A 509 8.78 -13.64 6.00
N THR A 510 9.77 -13.70 6.87
CA THR A 510 9.58 -13.55 8.33
C THR A 510 9.24 -12.12 8.75
N HIS A 511 9.77 -11.14 8.03
CA HIS A 511 9.61 -9.72 8.33
C HIS A 511 8.81 -9.01 7.23
N ALA A 512 8.07 -7.98 7.61
CA ALA A 512 7.55 -7.02 6.64
C ALA A 512 8.73 -6.25 6.04
N ARG A 513 8.64 -5.88 4.77
CA ARG A 513 9.62 -4.99 4.14
C ARG A 513 8.94 -3.73 3.67
N ARG A 514 9.57 -2.59 3.85
CA ARG A 514 9.16 -1.35 3.19
C ARG A 514 10.16 -0.97 2.11
N HIS A 515 9.73 -0.12 1.20
CA HIS A 515 10.64 0.51 0.26
C HIS A 515 11.57 1.50 1.00
N GLY A 516 12.88 1.31 0.89
CA GLY A 516 13.89 1.87 1.79
C GLY A 516 14.36 3.30 1.51
N CYS A 517 13.60 4.12 0.78
CA CYS A 517 14.20 5.29 0.15
C CYS A 517 13.87 6.66 0.78
N THR A 518 12.95 6.79 1.74
CA THR A 518 12.53 8.13 2.20
C THR A 518 12.66 8.38 3.69
N LYS A 519 12.24 7.48 4.58
CA LYS A 519 12.39 7.72 6.01
C LYS A 519 13.87 7.70 6.40
N ASP A 520 14.61 6.72 5.92
CA ASP A 520 16.04 6.55 6.23
C ASP A 520 16.87 7.65 5.58
N VAL A 521 16.57 7.99 4.31
CA VAL A 521 17.24 9.11 3.61
C VAL A 521 16.87 10.46 4.24
N ARG A 522 15.64 10.65 4.74
CA ARG A 522 15.24 11.87 5.45
C ARG A 522 15.88 11.95 6.82
N GLU A 523 15.87 10.88 7.59
CA GLU A 523 16.57 10.83 8.88
C GLU A 523 18.05 11.07 8.69
N LEU A 524 18.65 10.44 7.69
CA LEU A 524 20.01 10.70 7.27
C LEU A 524 20.17 12.18 6.92
N TYR A 525 19.31 12.75 6.08
CA TYR A 525 19.33 14.17 5.72
C TYR A 525 19.20 15.07 6.95
N ILE A 526 18.27 14.81 7.87
CA ILE A 526 18.08 15.60 9.09
C ILE A 526 19.32 15.50 9.99
N LYS A 527 19.85 14.27 10.18
CA LYS A 527 21.08 13.99 10.94
C LYS A 527 22.31 14.66 10.30
N THR A 528 22.39 14.73 8.97
CA THR A 528 23.50 15.33 8.24
C THR A 528 23.27 16.79 7.85
N ARG A 529 22.09 17.36 8.09
CA ARG A 529 21.74 18.74 7.69
C ARG A 529 22.69 19.75 8.30
N SER A 530 23.12 19.52 9.54
CA SER A 530 24.10 20.36 10.24
C SER A 530 25.49 20.32 9.59
N LYS A 531 25.80 19.30 8.79
CA LYS A 531 27.05 19.20 8.03
C LYS A 531 27.01 20.00 6.73
N ILE A 532 25.83 20.46 6.28
CA ILE A 532 25.71 21.25 5.06
C ILE A 532 26.23 22.66 5.36
N PRO A 533 27.24 23.17 4.61
CA PRO A 533 27.77 24.50 4.81
C PRO A 533 26.68 25.57 4.60
N ASN A 534 26.62 26.57 5.49
CA ASN A 534 25.71 27.71 5.33
C ASN A 534 26.20 28.72 4.26
N ASN A 535 27.47 28.63 3.87
CA ASN A 535 28.07 29.52 2.88
C ASN A 535 27.96 28.89 1.48
N ASP A 536 27.29 29.57 0.55
CA ASP A 536 27.10 29.13 -0.84
C ASP A 536 28.41 28.80 -1.55
N ALA A 537 29.51 29.53 -1.24
CA ALA A 537 30.81 29.25 -1.84
C ALA A 537 31.38 27.89 -1.39
N GLN A 538 31.22 27.55 -0.11
CA GLN A 538 31.64 26.26 0.43
C GLN A 538 30.74 25.13 -0.06
N LEU A 539 29.43 25.37 -0.11
CA LEU A 539 28.48 24.41 -0.69
C LEU A 539 28.82 24.12 -2.15
N LYS A 540 29.12 25.15 -2.95
CA LYS A 540 29.56 24.99 -4.34
C LYS A 540 30.84 24.15 -4.43
N ALA A 541 31.84 24.45 -3.61
CA ALA A 541 33.09 23.69 -3.58
C ALA A 541 32.84 22.20 -3.27
N MET A 542 31.99 21.90 -2.28
CA MET A 542 31.62 20.53 -1.93
C MET A 542 30.82 19.82 -3.04
N LEU A 543 29.91 20.53 -3.72
CA LEU A 543 29.17 19.95 -4.85
C LEU A 543 30.10 19.61 -6.03
N VAL A 544 31.09 20.45 -6.30
CA VAL A 544 32.13 20.16 -7.31
C VAL A 544 33.02 19.00 -6.87
N GLU A 545 33.45 18.99 -5.61
CA GLU A 545 34.25 17.91 -5.01
C GLU A 545 33.55 16.54 -5.12
N HIS A 546 32.24 16.52 -4.85
CA HIS A 546 31.41 15.32 -4.94
C HIS A 546 30.84 15.04 -6.35
N LYS A 547 31.26 15.81 -7.38
CA LYS A 547 30.83 15.66 -8.78
C LYS A 547 29.32 15.76 -9.00
N LEU A 548 28.65 16.57 -8.18
CA LEU A 548 27.23 16.91 -8.32
C LEU A 548 27.01 18.20 -9.11
N LEU A 549 28.09 18.96 -9.36
CA LEU A 549 28.11 20.18 -10.15
C LEU A 549 29.41 20.21 -10.97
N ASP A 550 29.34 20.63 -12.22
CA ASP A 550 30.53 20.70 -13.06
C ASP A 550 31.45 21.88 -12.66
N PRO A 551 32.78 21.73 -12.82
CA PRO A 551 33.72 22.81 -12.51
C PRO A 551 33.45 24.04 -13.39
N GLY A 552 32.87 25.09 -12.81
CA GLY A 552 32.54 26.34 -13.51
C GLY A 552 31.04 26.59 -13.68
N GLU A 553 30.19 25.58 -13.47
CA GLU A 553 28.74 25.77 -13.49
C GLU A 553 28.28 26.60 -12.27
N GLU A 554 27.38 27.56 -12.48
CA GLU A 554 26.79 28.33 -11.38
C GLU A 554 25.63 27.55 -10.77
N MET A 555 25.53 27.54 -9.44
CA MET A 555 24.38 26.99 -8.72
C MET A 555 23.16 27.92 -8.90
N ARG A 556 22.64 28.03 -10.11
CA ARG A 556 21.42 28.79 -10.39
C ARG A 556 20.24 27.89 -10.09
N ARG A 557 19.53 28.19 -9.00
CA ARG A 557 18.16 27.69 -8.86
C ARG A 557 17.39 28.18 -10.09
N PRO A 558 16.79 27.30 -10.91
CA PRO A 558 15.90 27.74 -11.96
C PRO A 558 14.80 28.55 -11.27
N ARG A 559 14.91 29.88 -11.32
CA ARG A 559 13.84 30.74 -10.87
C ARG A 559 12.73 30.46 -11.85
N LEU A 560 11.63 29.91 -11.34
CA LEU A 560 10.38 29.85 -12.10
C LEU A 560 10.21 31.27 -12.64
N GLN A 561 10.34 31.44 -13.96
CA GLN A 561 10.12 32.72 -14.61
C GLN A 561 8.76 33.15 -14.07
N LYS A 562 8.72 34.27 -13.32
CA LYS A 562 7.46 34.80 -12.84
C LYS A 562 6.65 34.98 -14.11
N ARG A 563 5.65 34.12 -14.34
CA ARG A 563 4.76 34.27 -15.49
C ARG A 563 4.32 35.71 -15.40
N ALA A 564 4.70 36.50 -16.40
CA ALA A 564 4.37 37.89 -16.42
C ALA A 564 2.86 37.93 -16.19
N ASN A 565 2.40 38.66 -15.17
CA ASN A 565 0.98 38.82 -14.87
C ASN A 565 0.36 39.68 -15.98
N VAL A 566 0.39 39.14 -17.18
CA VAL A 566 0.20 39.83 -18.43
C VAL A 566 -0.60 38.84 -19.25
N ASP A 567 -1.78 39.25 -19.70
CA ASP A 567 -2.58 38.42 -20.60
C ASP A 567 -1.85 38.27 -21.95
N ASN A 568 -2.35 37.40 -22.83
CA ASN A 568 -1.72 37.12 -24.13
C ASN A 568 -1.47 38.38 -24.99
N ASP A 569 -2.16 39.49 -24.69
CA ASP A 569 -2.03 40.79 -25.36
C ASP A 569 -0.94 41.71 -24.77
N GLY A 570 -0.10 41.24 -23.84
CA GLY A 570 0.94 42.08 -23.24
C GLY A 570 0.42 43.10 -22.22
N LYS A 571 -0.88 43.08 -21.89
CA LYS A 571 -1.49 43.96 -20.89
C LYS A 571 -1.48 43.30 -19.51
N PRO A 572 -1.14 44.03 -18.44
CA PRO A 572 -1.18 43.50 -17.09
C PRO A 572 -2.56 42.88 -16.82
N LYS A 573 -2.58 41.58 -16.52
CA LYS A 573 -3.79 40.84 -16.21
C LYS A 573 -4.47 41.55 -15.06
N LYS A 574 -5.61 42.20 -15.35
CA LYS A 574 -6.41 42.86 -14.30
C LYS A 574 -6.73 41.77 -13.29
N ARG A 575 -6.15 41.85 -12.09
CA ARG A 575 -6.59 41.03 -10.95
C ARG A 575 -8.09 41.25 -10.89
N ARG A 576 -8.88 40.23 -11.23
CA ARG A 576 -10.33 40.27 -10.99
C ARG A 576 -10.47 40.34 -9.47
N TYR A 577 -10.49 41.55 -8.95
CA TYR A 577 -10.97 41.85 -7.63
C TYR A 577 -12.47 41.60 -7.73
N TYR A 578 -12.86 40.34 -7.59
CA TYR A 578 -14.23 40.04 -7.26
C TYR A 578 -14.42 40.66 -5.87
N GLU A 579 -14.97 41.87 -5.82
CA GLU A 579 -15.86 42.21 -4.73
C GLU A 579 -16.95 41.14 -4.77
N ARG A 580 -16.72 40.03 -4.06
CA ARG A 580 -17.79 39.09 -3.77
C ARG A 580 -18.69 39.81 -2.78
N LYS A 581 -19.56 40.66 -3.32
CA LYS A 581 -20.75 41.17 -2.66
C LYS A 581 -21.46 39.91 -2.17
N ASN A 582 -21.39 39.64 -0.86
CA ASN A 582 -21.88 38.44 -0.16
C ASN A 582 -20.89 37.28 0.07
N GLN A 583 -19.57 37.51 0.13
CA GLN A 583 -18.71 36.54 0.83
C GLN A 583 -19.07 36.57 2.32
N ARG A 584 -19.90 35.62 2.75
CA ARG A 584 -20.16 35.35 4.17
C ARG A 584 -18.80 35.32 4.89
N MET A 585 -18.66 36.11 5.97
CA MET A 585 -17.49 36.05 6.84
C MET A 585 -17.30 34.59 7.26
N THR A 586 -16.23 33.96 6.78
CA THR A 586 -15.91 32.55 7.09
C THR A 586 -15.44 32.37 8.54
N ASN A 587 -15.36 33.45 9.31
CA ASN A 587 -14.85 33.48 10.68
C ASN A 587 -15.97 33.75 11.70
N THR A 588 -17.08 33.02 11.61
CA THR A 588 -18.16 33.08 12.62
C THR A 588 -17.69 32.72 14.02
N HIS A 589 -16.63 31.93 14.17
CA HIS A 589 -16.03 31.59 15.47
C HIS A 589 -15.33 32.78 16.17
N LEU A 590 -15.13 33.91 15.48
CA LEU A 590 -14.57 35.12 16.08
C LEU A 590 -15.66 36.11 16.51
N GLU A 591 -16.93 35.84 16.19
CA GLU A 591 -18.06 36.65 16.67
C GLU A 591 -18.10 36.61 18.20
N GLY A 592 -18.12 37.79 18.84
CA GLY A 592 -18.06 37.94 20.30
C GLY A 592 -16.66 38.08 20.89
N THR A 593 -15.58 37.89 20.11
CA THR A 593 -14.20 38.14 20.57
C THR A 593 -13.74 39.56 20.24
N GLU A 594 -12.76 40.09 20.99
CA GLU A 594 -12.15 41.40 20.70
C GLU A 594 -11.53 41.45 19.29
N ILE A 595 -10.95 40.33 18.84
CA ILE A 595 -10.38 40.20 17.49
C ILE A 595 -11.48 40.31 16.43
N GLY A 596 -12.63 39.66 16.65
CA GLY A 596 -13.79 39.78 15.78
C GLY A 596 -14.33 41.21 15.70
N ALA A 597 -14.37 41.92 16.83
CA ALA A 597 -14.80 43.32 16.87
C ALA A 597 -13.86 44.25 16.09
N ILE A 598 -12.53 44.02 16.18
CA ILE A 598 -11.54 44.77 15.40
C ILE A 598 -11.69 44.49 13.90
N LEU A 599 -11.87 43.23 13.52
CA LEU A 599 -12.09 42.85 12.12
C LEU A 599 -13.38 43.45 11.54
N HIS A 600 -14.47 43.49 12.32
CA HIS A 600 -15.71 44.15 11.92
C HIS A 600 -15.51 45.66 11.70
N ARG A 601 -14.84 46.35 12.63
CA ARG A 601 -14.54 47.79 12.47
C ARG A 601 -13.63 48.06 11.26
N ALA A 602 -12.68 47.18 10.98
CA ALA A 602 -11.83 47.29 9.80
C ALA A 602 -12.63 47.10 8.51
N ALA A 603 -13.54 46.11 8.48
CA ALA A 603 -14.42 45.85 7.35
C ALA A 603 -15.40 47.00 7.09
N GLU A 604 -15.98 47.61 8.14
CA GLU A 604 -16.81 48.80 8.01
C GLU A 604 -16.03 49.99 7.45
N LYS A 605 -14.83 50.27 7.99
CA LYS A 605 -13.96 51.33 7.47
C LYS A 605 -13.63 51.13 5.99
N GLN A 606 -13.38 49.89 5.58
CA GLN A 606 -13.13 49.55 4.18
C GLN A 606 -14.38 49.79 3.32
N ARG A 607 -15.57 49.42 3.80
CA ARG A 607 -16.85 49.69 3.13
C ARG A 607 -17.14 51.18 2.98
N GLU A 608 -16.72 51.99 3.95
CA GLU A 608 -16.81 53.46 3.90
C GLU A 608 -15.76 54.10 2.97
N GLY A 609 -14.90 53.31 2.34
CA GLY A 609 -13.82 53.81 1.49
C GLY A 609 -12.71 54.54 2.27
N LYS A 610 -12.70 54.44 3.60
CA LYS A 610 -11.61 54.97 4.43
C LYS A 610 -10.42 54.05 4.30
N GLN A 611 -9.24 54.62 4.05
CA GLN A 611 -7.99 53.89 3.95
C GLN A 611 -7.75 53.16 5.28
N VAL A 612 -7.97 51.85 5.29
CA VAL A 612 -7.58 50.99 6.40
C VAL A 612 -6.06 50.91 6.30
N GLY A 613 -5.38 51.44 7.33
CA GLY A 613 -3.95 51.76 7.30
C GLY A 613 -3.12 50.74 6.54
N ASP A 614 -2.21 51.26 5.72
CA ASP A 614 -1.31 50.55 4.82
C ASP A 614 -0.63 49.40 5.57
N GLY A 615 -1.29 48.24 5.59
CA GLY A 615 -0.82 47.04 6.22
C GLY A 615 0.30 46.54 5.33
N GLY A 616 1.50 47.07 5.58
CA GLY A 616 2.72 46.74 4.87
C GLY A 616 2.81 45.23 4.67
N MET A 617 2.60 44.82 3.41
CA MET A 617 3.05 43.57 2.84
C MET A 617 3.93 43.87 1.65
#